data_AF-A0A9E5FCF6-F1
#
_entry.id   AF-A0A9E5FCF6-F1
#
_cell.length_a   1.000
_cell.length_b   1.000
_cell.length_c   1.000
_cell.angle_alpha   90.00
_cell.angle_beta   90.00
_cell.angle_gamma   90.00
#
_symmetry.space_group_name_H-M   'P 1'
#
loop_
_entity.id
_entity.type
_entity.pdbx_description
1 polymer ?
#
loop_
_entity_poly.entity_id
_entity_poly.type
_entity_poly.pdbx_seq_one_letter_code
_entity_poly.pdbx_strand_id
1 'polypeptide(L)'
;MANVMEMRTKARRLQSEHDLGLIVIDYIQLMSGRSSNSENRVQEISEISRGLKGLARELNVPVIALSQLSRSVEQRSPKIPQLSDLRES
;
A
#
# COMPACT_ATOMS: atom_id res chain seq x y z
N MET A 1 14.41 2.44 1.45
CA MET A 1 13.01 2.07 1.14
C MET A 1 12.10 3.03 1.90
N ALA A 2 11.01 3.47 1.29
CA ALA A 2 10.06 4.36 1.95
C ALA A 2 9.21 3.56 2.95
N ASN A 3 9.28 3.93 4.23
CA ASN A 3 8.44 3.34 5.28
C ASN A 3 7.09 4.08 5.33
N VAL A 4 5.99 3.37 5.63
CA VAL A 4 4.66 3.95 5.88
C VAL A 4 4.72 5.12 6.88
N MET A 5 5.59 5.05 7.91
CA MET A 5 5.75 6.13 8.88
C MET A 5 6.34 7.40 8.26
N GLU A 6 7.36 7.29 7.42
CA GLU A 6 7.95 8.44 6.74
C GLU A 6 6.95 9.10 5.79
N MET A 7 6.17 8.28 5.07
CA MET A 7 5.12 8.76 4.19
C MET A 7 4.02 9.49 4.97
N ARG A 8 3.59 8.94 6.12
CA ARG A 8 2.65 9.60 7.04
C ARG A 8 3.17 10.95 7.53
N THR A 9 4.43 11.05 7.93
CA THR A 9 5.04 12.32 8.37
C THR A 9 5.03 13.36 7.25
N LYS A 10 5.43 12.96 6.02
CA LYS A 10 5.41 13.85 4.85
C LYS A 10 4.00 14.31 4.48
N ALA A 11 3.03 13.39 4.47
CA ALA A 11 1.64 13.69 4.13
C ALA A 11 0.99 14.63 5.15
N ARG A 12 1.23 14.44 6.44
CA ARG A 12 0.76 15.36 7.49
C ARG A 12 1.34 16.76 7.34
N ARG A 13 2.65 16.86 7.08
CA ARG A 13 3.30 18.14 6.84
C ARG A 13 2.69 18.84 5.63
N LEU A 14 2.51 18.13 4.53
CA LEU A 14 1.85 18.65 3.33
C LEU A 14 0.40 19.10 3.61
N GLN A 15 -0.39 18.32 4.37
CA GLN A 15 -1.75 18.72 4.76
C GLN A 15 -1.79 19.98 5.65
N SER A 16 -0.75 20.21 6.46
CA SER A 16 -0.67 21.42 7.29
C SER A 16 -0.24 22.66 6.51
N GLU A 17 0.57 22.47 5.46
CA GLU A 17 1.06 23.55 4.59
C GLU A 17 0.06 23.85 3.46
N HIS A 18 -0.71 22.84 3.03
CA HIS A 18 -1.59 22.86 1.86
C HIS A 18 -2.84 21.99 2.08
N ASP A 19 -3.91 22.28 1.35
CA ASP A 19 -5.09 21.40 1.33
C ASP A 19 -4.86 20.21 0.39
N LEU A 20 -4.35 19.10 0.94
CA LEU A 20 -3.98 17.92 0.17
C LEU A 20 -5.25 17.22 -0.38
N GLY A 21 -5.38 17.13 -1.71
CA GLY A 21 -6.57 16.54 -2.34
C GLY A 21 -6.48 15.04 -2.68
N LEU A 22 -5.27 14.47 -2.79
CA LEU A 22 -5.05 13.07 -3.20
C LEU A 22 -3.65 12.59 -2.81
N ILE A 23 -3.55 11.31 -2.44
CA ILE A 23 -2.27 10.60 -2.29
C ILE A 23 -2.24 9.43 -3.28
N VAL A 24 -1.16 9.34 -4.07
CA VAL A 24 -0.90 8.22 -4.99
C VAL A 24 0.39 7.52 -4.59
N ILE A 25 0.39 6.19 -4.56
CA ILE A 25 1.52 5.35 -4.18
C ILE A 25 1.82 4.35 -5.30
N ASP A 26 3.03 4.41 -5.85
CA ASP A 26 3.55 3.51 -6.90
C ASP A 26 4.83 2.82 -6.40
N TYR A 27 4.79 1.56 -5.97
CA TYR A 27 3.67 0.67 -5.65
C TYR A 27 3.93 -0.02 -4.30
N ILE A 28 2.91 -0.58 -3.64
CA ILE A 28 2.96 -0.95 -2.21
C ILE A 28 4.01 -2.00 -1.87
N GLN A 29 4.36 -2.88 -2.80
CA GLN A 29 5.36 -3.93 -2.63
C GLN A 29 6.79 -3.39 -2.41
N LEU A 30 7.07 -2.13 -2.76
CA LEU A 30 8.37 -1.49 -2.47
C LEU A 30 8.41 -0.83 -1.08
N MET A 31 7.29 -0.78 -0.38
CA MET A 31 7.23 -0.27 0.98
C MET A 31 7.63 -1.36 1.98
N SER A 32 8.25 -0.97 3.07
CA SER A 32 8.63 -1.88 4.16
C SER A 32 7.65 -1.76 5.32
N GLY A 33 7.30 -2.91 5.92
CA GLY A 33 6.59 -2.99 7.19
C GLY A 33 7.46 -2.55 8.38
N ARG A 34 6.89 -2.62 9.60
CA ARG A 34 7.60 -2.20 10.82
C ARG A 34 8.68 -3.20 11.25
N SER A 35 8.57 -4.47 10.84
CA SER A 35 9.54 -5.52 11.10
C SER A 35 10.24 -5.94 9.81
N SER A 36 11.54 -5.68 9.72
CA SER A 36 12.40 -6.16 8.62
C SER A 36 12.54 -7.70 8.57
N ASN A 37 12.12 -8.41 9.63
CA ASN A 37 12.19 -9.86 9.78
C ASN A 37 10.83 -10.55 9.58
N SER A 38 9.87 -9.88 8.94
CA SER A 38 8.61 -10.52 8.56
C SER A 38 8.86 -11.54 7.45
N GLU A 39 8.99 -12.83 7.79
CA GLU A 39 9.02 -13.93 6.82
C GLU A 39 7.73 -14.03 5.99
N ASN A 40 6.65 -13.38 6.43
CA ASN A 40 5.34 -13.45 5.79
C ASN A 40 4.97 -12.12 5.10
N ARG A 41 5.26 -12.06 3.81
CA ARG A 41 4.92 -10.92 2.93
C ARG A 41 3.43 -10.54 2.95
N VAL A 42 2.53 -11.51 3.09
CA VAL A 42 1.07 -11.27 3.19
C VAL A 42 0.75 -10.40 4.42
N GLN A 43 1.42 -10.68 5.53
CA GLN A 43 1.25 -9.94 6.78
C GLN A 43 1.79 -8.52 6.64
N GLU A 44 2.95 -8.35 6.01
CA GLU A 44 3.54 -7.04 5.71
C GLU A 44 2.60 -6.17 4.85
N ILE A 45 2.08 -6.70 3.74
CA ILE A 45 1.13 -5.99 2.88
C ILE A 45 -0.15 -5.64 3.64
N SER A 46 -0.61 -6.54 4.52
CA SER A 46 -1.77 -6.29 5.37
C SER A 46 -1.53 -5.15 6.37
N GLU A 47 -0.32 -5.05 6.93
CA GLU A 47 0.08 -3.96 7.81
C GLU A 47 0.18 -2.62 7.07
N ILE A 48 0.81 -2.61 5.89
CA ILE A 48 0.89 -1.44 5.01
C ILE A 48 -0.51 -0.96 4.68
N SER A 49 -1.39 -1.84 4.21
CA SER A 49 -2.77 -1.52 3.83
C SER A 49 -3.57 -0.89 4.99
N ARG A 50 -3.44 -1.42 6.20
CA ARG A 50 -4.06 -0.84 7.41
C ARG A 50 -3.50 0.54 7.72
N GLY A 51 -2.18 0.72 7.62
CA GLY A 51 -1.52 2.01 7.80
C GLY A 51 -1.98 3.06 6.80
N LEU A 52 -2.09 2.70 5.52
CA LEU A 52 -2.61 3.57 4.46
C LEU A 52 -4.07 3.96 4.71
N LYS A 53 -4.92 3.00 5.12
CA LYS A 53 -6.31 3.31 5.46
C LYS A 53 -6.41 4.25 6.68
N GLY A 54 -5.55 4.06 7.66
CA GLY A 54 -5.43 4.96 8.82
C GLY A 54 -5.04 6.38 8.40
N LEU A 55 -4.06 6.52 7.52
CA LEU A 55 -3.67 7.82 6.95
C LEU A 55 -4.81 8.49 6.19
N ALA A 56 -5.49 7.76 5.31
CA ALA A 56 -6.61 8.28 4.52
C ALA A 56 -7.72 8.85 5.41
N ARG A 57 -8.09 8.11 6.48
CA ARG A 57 -9.11 8.55 7.44
C ARG A 57 -8.68 9.76 8.25
N GLU A 58 -7.41 9.79 8.64
CA GLU A 58 -6.86 10.84 9.47
C GLU A 58 -6.75 12.17 8.73
N LEU A 59 -6.28 12.15 7.48
CA LEU A 59 -6.18 13.36 6.67
C LEU A 59 -7.50 13.71 5.98
N ASN A 60 -8.47 12.79 5.96
CA ASN A 60 -9.68 12.90 5.15
C ASN A 60 -9.38 13.07 3.65
N VAL A 61 -8.36 12.36 3.16
CA VAL A 61 -7.87 12.46 1.78
C VAL A 61 -7.95 11.08 1.10
N PRO A 62 -8.43 11.00 -0.16
CA PRO A 62 -8.36 9.77 -0.94
C PRO A 62 -6.92 9.25 -1.09
N VAL A 63 -6.74 7.94 -0.95
CA VAL A 63 -5.45 7.27 -1.15
C VAL A 63 -5.62 6.21 -2.23
N ILE A 64 -4.86 6.33 -3.32
CA ILE A 64 -4.73 5.34 -4.39
C ILE A 64 -3.38 4.66 -4.23
N ALA A 65 -3.39 3.33 -4.16
CA ALA A 65 -2.20 2.53 -3.99
C ALA A 65 -2.13 1.48 -5.09
N LEU A 66 -1.05 1.47 -5.86
CA LEU A 66 -0.80 0.46 -6.87
C LEU A 66 -0.31 -0.81 -6.19
N SER A 67 -0.83 -1.96 -6.65
CA SER A 67 -0.38 -3.29 -6.22
C SER A 67 -0.06 -4.11 -7.44
N GLN A 68 1.09 -4.77 -7.41
CA GLN A 68 1.36 -5.86 -8.34
C GLN A 68 0.50 -7.08 -7.99
N LEU A 69 0.23 -7.92 -8.98
CA LEU A 69 -0.44 -9.21 -8.84
C LEU A 69 0.59 -10.34 -8.93
N SER A 70 0.28 -11.47 -8.31
CA SER A 70 1.00 -12.72 -8.54
C SER A 70 0.91 -13.14 -10.01
N ARG A 71 1.96 -13.78 -10.52
CA ARG A 71 2.00 -14.36 -11.88
C ARG A 71 1.06 -15.55 -12.04
N SER A 72 0.44 -16.04 -10.96
CA SER A 72 -0.56 -17.12 -11.01
C SER A 72 -1.75 -16.79 -11.92
N VAL A 73 -2.07 -15.50 -12.12
CA VAL A 73 -3.07 -15.04 -13.10
C VAL A 73 -2.74 -15.48 -14.53
N GLU A 74 -1.46 -15.59 -14.89
CA GLU A 74 -1.03 -15.94 -16.24
C GLU A 74 -1.29 -17.41 -16.58
N GLN A 75 -1.41 -18.27 -15.55
CA GLN A 75 -1.64 -19.70 -15.69
C GLN A 75 -3.13 -20.06 -15.84
N ARG A 76 -4.04 -19.12 -15.57
CA ARG A 76 -5.50 -19.34 -15.65
C ARG A 76 -6.05 -19.06 -17.05
N SER A 77 -7.16 -19.72 -17.38
CA SER A 77 -7.97 -19.44 -18.56
C SER A 77 -9.45 -19.29 -18.15
N PRO A 78 -10.09 -18.12 -18.33
CA PRO A 78 -9.51 -16.87 -18.83
C PRO A 78 -8.57 -16.20 -17.80
N LYS A 79 -7.65 -15.34 -18.27
CA LYS A 79 -6.68 -14.60 -17.46
C LYS A 79 -7.31 -13.41 -16.71
N ILE A 80 -8.33 -13.68 -15.90
CA ILE A 80 -9.06 -12.65 -15.15
C ILE A 80 -8.49 -12.57 -13.72
N PRO A 81 -7.96 -11.42 -13.29
CA PRO A 81 -7.51 -11.22 -11.92
C PRO A 81 -8.59 -11.49 -10.87
N GLN A 82 -8.19 -12.02 -9.73
CA GLN A 82 -8.99 -12.31 -8.55
C GLN A 82 -8.32 -11.72 -7.31
N LEU A 83 -9.10 -11.51 -6.25
CA LEU A 83 -8.58 -10.94 -4.99
C LEU A 83 -7.46 -11.79 -4.34
N SER A 84 -7.42 -13.09 -4.62
CA SER A 84 -6.34 -13.99 -4.18
C SER A 84 -4.99 -13.60 -4.78
N ASP A 85 -4.95 -13.05 -6.00
CA ASP A 85 -3.69 -12.70 -6.68
C ASP A 85 -2.94 -11.57 -5.97
N LEU A 86 -3.64 -10.73 -5.20
CA LEU A 86 -3.05 -9.66 -4.39
C LEU A 86 -2.31 -10.17 -3.15
N ARG A 87 -2.62 -11.40 -2.69
CA ARG A 87 -2.06 -11.96 -1.45
C ARG A 87 -0.71 -12.63 -1.67
N GLU A 88 -0.48 -13.16 -2.87
CA GLU A 88 0.74 -13.92 -3.22
C GLU A 88 1.84 -13.04 -3.87
N SER A 89 1.79 -11.73 -3.65
CA SER A 89 2.68 -10.73 -4.30
C SER A 89 3.80 -10.22 -3.39
#